data_AF-A0A1F8XGP2-F1
#
_entry.id   AF-A0A1F8XGP2-F1
#
_cell.length_a   1.000
_cell.length_b   1.000
_cell.length_c   1.000
_cell.angle_alpha   90.00
_cell.angle_beta   90.00
_cell.angle_gamma   90.00
#
_symmetry.space_group_name_H-M   'P 1'
#
loop_
_entity.id
_entity.type
_entity.pdbx_description
1 polymer ?
#
loop_
_entity_poly.entity_id
_entity_poly.type
_entity_poly.pdbx_seq_one_letter_code
_entity_poly.pdbx_strand_id
1 'polypeptide(L)'
;MRNPKFKVVRPNYRKGVLEVTLQEGKKSKSYSLPFAVFRDMKIGSRNRFRSITIDRELGDQALSFVLQDGSKGDFPADFVLYYCDPTYHWALIHQLKRALKGRLAASQLSVRVLADALHPSPSQVARLLQENKISK
;
A
#
# COMPACT_ATOMS: atom_id res chain seq x y z
N MET A 1 -17.79 3.49 -3.47
CA MET A 1 -16.39 3.20 -3.06
C MET A 1 -15.79 4.48 -2.54
N ARG A 2 -15.02 4.44 -1.44
CA ARG A 2 -14.20 5.61 -1.05
C ARG A 2 -13.18 5.85 -2.17
N ASN A 3 -12.93 7.11 -2.50
CA ASN A 3 -12.05 7.49 -3.61
C ASN A 3 -11.10 8.61 -3.16
N PRO A 4 -10.25 8.34 -2.16
CA PRO A 4 -9.40 9.35 -1.56
C PRO A 4 -8.35 9.86 -2.57
N LYS A 5 -8.01 11.14 -2.43
CA LYS A 5 -6.95 11.80 -3.19
C LYS A 5 -5.92 12.40 -2.25
N PHE A 6 -4.64 12.29 -2.58
CA PHE A 6 -3.60 12.98 -1.85
C PHE A 6 -3.70 14.49 -2.05
N LYS A 7 -3.62 15.25 -0.96
CA LYS A 7 -3.53 16.71 -1.00
C LYS A 7 -2.19 17.22 -0.52
N VAL A 8 -1.75 16.70 0.62
CA VAL A 8 -0.53 17.14 1.27
C VAL A 8 0.13 15.90 1.86
N VAL A 9 1.43 15.78 1.63
CA VAL A 9 2.22 14.70 2.21
C VAL A 9 3.54 15.26 2.70
N ARG A 10 3.84 15.04 3.99
CA ARG A 10 5.06 15.55 4.64
C ARG A 10 5.64 14.51 5.59
N PRO A 11 6.96 14.24 5.51
CA PRO A 11 7.59 13.34 6.47
C PRO A 11 7.85 14.04 7.80
N ASN A 12 7.50 13.38 8.90
CA ASN A 12 7.83 13.79 10.26
C ASN A 12 8.77 12.75 10.89
N TYR A 13 10.08 12.98 10.74
CA TYR A 13 11.12 12.04 11.21
C TYR A 13 11.21 11.96 12.73
N ARG A 14 10.78 12.98 13.48
CA ARG A 14 10.73 12.92 14.95
C ARG A 14 9.68 11.92 15.42
N LYS A 15 8.53 11.88 14.76
CA LYS A 15 7.45 10.93 15.04
C LYS A 15 7.60 9.58 14.33
N GLY A 16 8.48 9.50 13.32
CA GLY A 16 8.63 8.29 12.51
C GLY A 16 7.42 8.01 11.61
N VAL A 17 6.74 9.07 11.16
CA VAL A 17 5.50 8.97 10.37
C VAL A 17 5.55 9.87 9.14
N LEU A 18 4.77 9.51 8.13
CA LEU A 18 4.39 10.34 7.02
C LEU A 18 3.03 10.98 7.36
N GLU A 19 3.01 12.30 7.53
CA GLU A 19 1.78 13.06 7.74
C GLU A 19 1.11 13.25 6.37
N VAL A 20 -0.03 12.59 6.18
CA VAL A 20 -0.76 12.52 4.91
C VAL A 20 -2.13 13.15 5.09
N THR A 21 -2.49 14.08 4.24
CA THR A 21 -3.87 14.59 4.13
C THR A 21 -4.50 14.01 2.87
N LEU A 22 -5.60 13.27 3.07
CA LEU A 22 -6.45 12.75 2.01
C LEU A 22 -7.73 13.58 1.89
N GLN A 23 -8.18 13.80 0.67
CA GLN A 23 -9.47 14.41 0.35
C GLN A 23 -10.44 13.35 -0.18
N GLU A 24 -11.65 13.32 0.37
CA GLU A 24 -12.79 12.54 -0.12
C GLU A 24 -13.99 13.47 -0.34
N GLY A 25 -14.30 13.75 -1.61
CA GLY A 25 -15.31 14.74 -1.98
C GLY A 25 -14.95 16.12 -1.43
N LYS A 26 -15.81 16.69 -0.57
CA LYS A 26 -15.56 17.99 0.09
C LYS A 26 -14.82 17.89 1.43
N LYS A 27 -14.61 16.68 1.97
CA LYS A 27 -13.99 16.46 3.28
C LYS A 27 -12.51 16.16 3.10
N SER A 28 -11.68 16.70 3.98
CA SER A 28 -10.26 16.36 4.08
C SER A 28 -9.96 15.81 5.47
N LYS A 29 -9.16 14.75 5.54
CA LYS A 29 -8.75 14.12 6.79
C LYS A 29 -7.25 13.85 6.78
N SER A 30 -6.60 14.15 7.90
CA SER A 30 -5.18 13.91 8.08
C SER A 30 -4.95 12.58 8.79
N TYR A 31 -3.92 11.88 8.35
CA TYR A 31 -3.49 10.57 8.80
C TYR A 31 -1.99 10.61 9.09
N SER A 32 -1.57 9.81 10.07
CA SER A 32 -0.15 9.61 10.39
C SER A 32 0.23 8.20 9.99
N LEU A 33 0.79 8.03 8.80
CA LEU A 33 1.21 6.73 8.27
C LEU A 33 2.60 6.37 8.83
N PRO A 34 2.75 5.34 9.67
CA PRO A 34 4.04 5.02 10.26
C PRO A 34 5.04 4.55 9.21
N PHE A 35 6.31 4.96 9.32
CA PHE A 35 7.37 4.47 8.42
C PHE A 35 7.54 2.95 8.47
N ALA A 36 7.22 2.33 9.61
CA ALA A 36 7.32 0.89 9.81
C ALA A 36 6.41 0.05 8.89
N VAL A 37 5.41 0.66 8.23
CA VAL A 37 4.58 -0.07 7.24
C VAL A 37 5.37 -0.46 5.98
N PHE A 38 6.43 0.29 5.66
CA PHE A 38 7.32 0.04 4.51
C PHE A 38 8.43 -0.95 4.91
N ARG A 39 8.06 -2.21 5.14
CA ARG A 39 8.93 -3.23 5.77
C ARG A 39 10.27 -3.44 5.08
N ASP A 40 10.33 -3.28 3.76
CA ASP A 40 11.54 -3.53 2.97
C ASP A 40 12.42 -2.28 2.82
N MET A 41 12.01 -1.15 3.43
CA MET A 41 12.69 0.13 3.31
C MET A 41 13.15 0.65 4.67
N LYS A 42 14.42 1.02 4.76
CA LYS A 42 15.00 1.59 5.99
C LYS A 42 14.73 3.09 6.05
N ILE A 43 13.47 3.50 6.22
CA ILE A 43 13.08 4.91 6.29
C ILE A 43 13.39 5.45 7.68
N GLY A 44 14.14 6.55 7.76
CA GLY A 44 14.50 7.15 9.05
C GLY A 44 15.35 8.40 8.94
N SER A 45 15.88 8.87 10.08
CA SER A 45 16.67 10.10 10.14
C SER A 45 17.96 10.06 9.30
N ARG A 46 18.53 8.85 9.09
CA ARG A 46 19.72 8.58 8.28
C ARG A 46 19.43 8.23 6.82
N ASN A 47 18.17 8.00 6.46
CA ASN A 47 17.74 7.68 5.11
C ASN A 47 16.37 8.32 4.88
N ARG A 48 16.42 9.61 4.56
CA ARG A 48 15.25 10.47 4.47
C ARG A 48 14.62 10.36 3.09
N PHE A 49 13.36 10.78 2.99
CA PHE A 49 12.74 11.06 1.70
C PHE A 49 13.51 12.19 1.01
N ARG A 50 14.09 11.86 -0.14
CA ARG A 50 14.72 12.82 -1.06
C ARG A 50 13.66 13.55 -1.87
N SER A 51 12.65 12.82 -2.37
CA SER A 51 11.51 13.38 -3.08
C SER A 51 10.24 12.59 -2.81
N ILE A 52 9.12 13.30 -2.82
CA ILE A 52 7.77 12.75 -2.71
C ILE A 52 6.91 13.46 -3.74
N THR A 53 6.27 12.70 -4.62
CA THR A 53 5.50 13.23 -5.74
C THR A 53 4.12 12.58 -5.75
N ILE A 54 3.06 13.39 -5.78
CA ILE A 54 1.71 12.92 -6.02
C ILE A 54 1.54 12.72 -7.52
N ASP A 55 1.06 11.54 -7.91
CA ASP A 55 0.85 11.19 -9.30
C ASP A 55 -0.45 11.81 -9.82
N ARG A 56 -0.31 12.78 -10.72
CA ARG A 56 -1.44 13.49 -11.34
C ARG A 56 -2.10 12.70 -12.45
N GLU A 57 -1.36 11.81 -13.13
CA GLU A 57 -1.90 10.98 -14.21
C GLU A 57 -2.89 9.95 -13.64
N LEU A 58 -2.63 9.50 -12.40
CA LEU A 58 -3.54 8.67 -11.61
C LEU A 58 -4.55 9.49 -10.80
N GLY A 59 -4.85 10.74 -11.20
CA GLY A 59 -5.91 11.55 -10.60
C GLY A 59 -5.67 11.93 -9.14
N ASP A 60 -4.41 12.08 -8.73
CA ASP A 60 -3.93 12.34 -7.37
C ASP A 60 -4.15 11.17 -6.38
N GLN A 61 -4.32 9.95 -6.89
CA GLN A 61 -4.65 8.77 -6.06
C GLN A 61 -3.45 7.90 -5.71
N ALA A 62 -2.29 8.20 -6.29
CA ALA A 62 -1.05 7.51 -6.01
C ALA A 62 0.05 8.51 -5.66
N LEU A 63 1.05 7.99 -4.98
CA LEU A 63 2.22 8.75 -4.58
C LEU A 63 3.46 7.92 -4.84
N SER A 64 4.45 8.55 -5.45
CA SER A 64 5.78 7.98 -5.68
C SER A 64 6.80 8.71 -4.82
N PHE A 65 7.81 7.99 -4.33
CA PHE A 65 8.88 8.58 -3.53
C PHE A 65 10.23 7.96 -3.83
N VAL A 66 11.27 8.72 -3.48
CA VAL A 66 12.67 8.32 -3.56
C VAL A 66 13.35 8.64 -2.23
N LEU A 67 14.11 7.70 -1.69
CA LEU A 67 14.92 7.87 -0.49
C LEU A 67 16.34 8.32 -0.84
N GLN A 68 17.09 8.75 0.18
CA GLN A 68 18.47 9.21 0.02
C GLN A 68 19.42 8.10 -0.46
N ASP A 69 19.19 6.86 -0.03
CA ASP A 69 19.94 5.69 -0.50
C ASP A 69 19.59 5.26 -1.94
N GLY A 70 18.65 5.96 -2.60
CA GLY A 70 18.22 5.69 -3.95
C GLY A 70 17.06 4.69 -4.06
N SER A 71 16.63 4.08 -2.94
CA SER A 71 15.43 3.24 -2.91
C SER A 71 14.21 4.04 -3.34
N LYS A 72 13.33 3.40 -4.11
CA LYS A 72 12.11 4.02 -4.64
C LYS A 72 10.91 3.18 -4.28
N GLY A 73 9.76 3.82 -4.19
CA GLY A 73 8.50 3.14 -3.97
C GLY A 73 7.32 4.00 -4.37
N ASP A 74 6.19 3.33 -4.49
CA ASP A 74 4.90 3.89 -4.81
C ASP A 74 3.82 3.26 -3.93
N PHE A 75 2.78 4.03 -3.61
CA PHE A 75 1.60 3.48 -2.96
C PHE A 75 0.33 4.30 -3.27
N PRO A 76 -0.83 3.65 -3.32
CA PRO A 76 -2.12 4.32 -3.52
C PRO A 76 -2.65 4.95 -2.23
N ALA A 77 -3.57 5.91 -2.33
CA ALA A 77 -4.21 6.57 -1.20
C ALA A 77 -4.96 5.60 -0.28
N ASP A 78 -5.53 4.53 -0.83
CA ASP A 78 -6.18 3.47 -0.07
C ASP A 78 -5.23 2.72 0.87
N PHE A 79 -3.92 2.69 0.57
CA PHE A 79 -2.91 2.14 1.47
C PHE A 79 -2.85 2.92 2.80
N VAL A 80 -3.02 4.23 2.75
CA VAL A 80 -3.05 5.08 3.94
C VAL A 80 -4.30 4.79 4.76
N LEU A 81 -5.47 4.67 4.11
CA LEU A 81 -6.71 4.33 4.79
C LEU A 81 -6.62 2.94 5.43
N TYR A 82 -6.03 1.97 4.74
CA TYR A 82 -5.82 0.62 5.23
C TYR A 82 -5.04 0.58 6.56
N TYR A 83 -3.97 1.37 6.68
CA TYR A 83 -3.14 1.37 7.89
C TYR A 83 -3.60 2.37 8.97
N CYS A 84 -4.35 3.41 8.61
CA CYS A 84 -4.61 4.53 9.52
C CYS A 84 -6.09 4.78 9.83
N ASP A 85 -7.03 4.24 9.05
CA ASP A 85 -8.46 4.47 9.26
C ASP A 85 -9.17 3.18 9.72
N PRO A 86 -9.57 3.08 10.99
CA PRO A 86 -10.22 1.87 11.52
C PRO A 86 -11.60 1.62 10.88
N THR A 87 -12.19 2.63 10.25
CA THR A 87 -13.49 2.50 9.55
C THR A 87 -13.33 2.06 8.10
N TYR A 88 -12.10 1.99 7.59
CA TYR A 88 -11.84 1.55 6.23
C TYR A 88 -12.15 0.06 6.10
N HIS A 89 -13.25 -0.26 5.41
CA HIS A 89 -13.74 -1.62 5.32
C HIS A 89 -12.91 -2.45 4.34
N TRP A 90 -12.22 -3.44 4.90
CA TRP A 90 -11.48 -4.50 4.22
C TRP A 90 -12.28 -5.34 3.21
N ALA A 91 -13.61 -5.14 3.14
CA ALA A 91 -14.52 -5.95 2.34
C ALA A 91 -14.09 -6.04 0.87
N LEU A 92 -13.55 -4.98 0.27
CA LEU A 92 -13.07 -5.00 -1.12
C LEU A 92 -11.81 -5.85 -1.30
N ILE A 93 -10.85 -5.79 -0.36
CA ILE A 93 -9.66 -6.66 -0.38
C ILE A 93 -10.07 -8.12 -0.12
N HIS A 94 -11.01 -8.37 0.78
CA HIS A 94 -11.53 -9.71 1.01
C HIS A 94 -12.35 -10.24 -0.17
N GLN A 95 -13.11 -9.39 -0.85
CA GLN A 95 -13.81 -9.74 -2.08
C GLN A 95 -12.83 -10.06 -3.19
N LEU A 96 -11.76 -9.26 -3.36
CA LEU A 96 -10.71 -9.53 -4.33
C LEU A 96 -10.00 -10.85 -4.00
N LYS A 97 -9.57 -11.06 -2.74
CA LYS A 97 -8.97 -12.31 -2.28
C LYS A 97 -9.89 -13.50 -2.50
N ARG A 98 -11.20 -13.36 -2.23
CA ARG A 98 -12.20 -14.42 -2.41
C ARG A 98 -12.46 -14.71 -3.89
N ALA A 99 -12.57 -13.68 -4.73
CA ALA A 99 -12.72 -13.82 -6.17
C ALA A 99 -11.47 -14.47 -6.79
N LEU A 100 -10.27 -14.04 -6.39
CA LEU A 100 -9.00 -14.62 -6.82
C LEU A 100 -8.91 -16.09 -6.42
N LYS A 101 -9.24 -16.42 -5.16
CA LYS A 101 -9.27 -17.81 -4.66
C LYS A 101 -10.27 -18.67 -5.43
N GLY A 102 -11.47 -18.17 -5.69
CA GLY A 102 -12.49 -18.90 -6.45
C GLY A 102 -12.08 -19.14 -7.91
N ARG A 103 -11.54 -18.13 -8.59
CA ARG A 103 -11.05 -18.25 -9.97
C ARG A 103 -9.81 -19.14 -10.05
N LEU A 104 -8.94 -19.09 -9.05
CA LEU A 104 -7.80 -20.00 -8.95
C LEU A 104 -8.21 -21.44 -8.80
N ALA A 105 -9.12 -21.73 -7.87
CA ALA A 105 -9.63 -23.09 -7.65
C ALA A 105 -10.35 -23.64 -8.89
N ALA A 106 -10.96 -22.77 -9.70
CA ALA A 106 -11.62 -23.14 -10.95
C ALA A 106 -10.66 -23.18 -12.17
N SER A 107 -9.40 -22.80 -12.01
CA SER A 107 -8.39 -22.77 -13.08
C SER A 107 -7.37 -23.88 -12.91
N GLN A 108 -6.65 -24.24 -13.99
CA GLN A 108 -5.45 -25.08 -13.91
C GLN A 108 -4.16 -24.26 -13.71
N LEU A 109 -4.30 -22.97 -13.34
CA LEU A 109 -3.14 -22.11 -13.16
C LEU A 109 -2.37 -22.54 -11.91
N SER A 110 -1.10 -22.86 -12.10
CA SER A 110 -0.19 -23.09 -10.99
C SER A 110 0.12 -21.76 -10.30
N VAL A 111 0.39 -21.83 -9.00
CA VAL A 111 0.84 -20.68 -8.19
C VAL A 111 2.05 -19.98 -8.82
N ARG A 112 2.91 -20.75 -9.49
CA ARG A 112 4.13 -20.26 -10.14
C ARG A 112 3.79 -19.36 -11.34
N VAL A 113 2.88 -19.80 -12.20
CA VAL A 113 2.40 -19.03 -13.37
C VAL A 113 1.77 -17.70 -12.93
N LEU A 114 1.06 -17.69 -11.81
CA LEU A 114 0.54 -16.43 -11.25
C LEU A 114 1.61 -15.50 -10.70
N ALA A 115 2.61 -16.05 -10.00
CA ALA A 115 3.72 -15.27 -9.46
C ALA A 115 4.52 -14.61 -10.60
N ASP A 116 4.75 -15.36 -11.68
CA ASP A 116 5.44 -14.89 -12.88
C ASP A 116 4.60 -13.83 -13.63
N ALA A 117 3.27 -13.99 -13.68
CA ALA A 117 2.38 -13.07 -14.39
C ALA A 117 2.11 -11.76 -13.63
N LEU A 118 2.02 -11.80 -12.30
CA LEU A 118 1.65 -10.63 -11.49
C LEU A 118 2.86 -9.74 -11.12
N HIS A 119 4.09 -10.16 -11.43
CA HIS A 119 5.33 -9.53 -10.96
C HIS A 119 5.38 -9.12 -9.47
N PRO A 120 4.76 -9.79 -8.48
CA PRO A 120 5.05 -9.49 -7.09
C PRO A 120 6.34 -10.22 -6.73
N SER A 121 7.17 -9.68 -5.83
CA SER A 121 8.35 -10.43 -5.42
C SER A 121 7.92 -11.81 -4.85
N PRO A 122 8.65 -12.91 -5.13
CA PRO A 122 8.27 -14.26 -4.71
C PRO A 122 7.98 -14.40 -3.19
N SER A 123 8.58 -13.53 -2.38
CA SER A 123 8.34 -13.43 -0.94
C SER A 123 6.95 -12.91 -0.58
N GLN A 124 6.35 -12.02 -1.39
CA GLN A 124 4.98 -11.53 -1.19
C GLN A 124 3.93 -12.61 -1.49
N VAL A 125 4.17 -13.43 -2.51
CA VAL A 125 3.31 -14.58 -2.85
C VAL A 125 3.40 -15.67 -1.76
N ALA A 126 4.61 -15.98 -1.28
CA ALA A 126 4.79 -16.94 -0.19
C ALA A 126 4.12 -16.49 1.12
N ARG A 127 4.13 -15.19 1.41
CA ARG A 127 3.50 -14.61 2.60
C ARG A 127 1.98 -14.71 2.57
N LEU A 128 1.36 -14.46 1.41
CA LEU A 128 -0.08 -14.61 1.19
C LEU A 128 -0.54 -16.07 1.35
N LEU A 129 0.34 -17.04 1.06
CA LEU A 129 0.05 -18.48 1.20
C LEU A 129 0.24 -18.98 2.63
N GLN A 130 1.22 -18.47 3.38
CA GLN A 130 1.43 -18.85 4.78
C GLN A 130 0.31 -18.35 5.70
N GLU A 131 -0.22 -17.15 5.48
CA GLU A 131 -1.39 -16.64 6.22
C GLU A 131 -2.65 -17.50 6.03
N ASN A 132 -2.74 -18.30 4.95
CA ASN A 132 -3.84 -19.26 4.74
C ASN A 132 -3.67 -20.58 5.49
N LYS A 133 -2.45 -20.94 5.95
CA LYS A 133 -2.20 -22.21 6.64
C LYS A 133 -2.43 -22.14 8.16
N ILE A 134 -2.45 -20.94 8.74
CA ILE A 134 -2.64 -20.73 10.20
C ILE A 134 -4.13 -20.68 10.57
N SER A 135 -5.04 -20.67 9.59
CA SER A 135 -6.48 -20.74 9.83
C SER A 135 -6.98 -22.19 9.65
N LYS A 136 -6.58 -23.07 10.57
CA LYS A 136 -7.24 -24.36 10.84
C LYS A 136 -7.24 -24.59 12.33
#